data_AF-A0A0G1SCH2-F1
#
_entry.id   AF-A0A0G1SCH2-F1
#
_cell.length_a   1.000
_cell.length_b   1.000
_cell.length_c   1.000
_cell.angle_alpha   90.00
_cell.angle_beta   90.00
_cell.angle_gamma   90.00
#
_symmetry.space_group_name_H-M   'P 1'
#
loop_
_entity.id
_entity.type
_entity.pdbx_description
1 polymer ?
#
loop_
_entity_poly.entity_id
_entity_poly.type
_entity_poly.pdbx_seq_one_letter_code
_entity_poly.pdbx_strand_id
1 'polypeptide(L)'
;MNFLQSFSPTPVLLELGPITIYWYGLFFVLGVLVGYLIARHFWLKSGRPAQPFDTLFLWLVIFGLLGARLVDVFIFELDYFKNNLGDIYKIWQGGLSIHGGLLGGFMVLCWWAKKHQDKLLGLLDIFAPAVVLGQAIGRWGNYFNQEIFGQPTNLPW
;
A
#
# COMPACT_ATOMS: atom_id res chain seq x y z
N MET A 1 -25.24 6.91 -20.15
CA MET A 1 -24.04 6.08 -20.34
C MET A 1 -23.21 6.19 -19.07
N ASN A 2 -22.99 5.09 -18.37
CA ASN A 2 -22.10 5.06 -17.21
C ASN A 2 -20.66 5.23 -17.71
N PHE A 3 -20.03 6.35 -17.36
CA PHE A 3 -18.64 6.67 -17.71
C PHE A 3 -17.70 5.47 -17.48
N LEU A 4 -17.93 4.72 -16.41
CA LEU A 4 -17.13 3.57 -15.98
C LEU A 4 -17.16 2.37 -16.95
N GLN A 5 -18.22 2.19 -17.73
CA GLN A 5 -18.35 1.08 -18.69
C GLN A 5 -17.87 1.44 -20.10
N SER A 6 -18.02 2.71 -20.49
CA SER A 6 -17.66 3.17 -21.84
C SER A 6 -16.21 3.59 -21.98
N PHE A 7 -15.53 3.84 -20.86
CA PHE A 7 -14.13 4.26 -20.84
C PHE A 7 -13.23 3.07 -20.51
N SER A 8 -12.37 2.70 -21.45
CA SER A 8 -11.27 1.76 -21.22
C SER A 8 -10.01 2.57 -20.89
N PRO A 9 -9.64 2.74 -19.61
CA PRO A 9 -8.46 3.50 -19.23
C PRO A 9 -7.17 2.81 -19.70
N THR A 10 -6.16 3.63 -19.99
CA THR A 10 -4.76 3.17 -20.12
C THR A 10 -4.05 3.27 -18.77
N PRO A 11 -3.09 2.37 -18.47
CA PRO A 11 -2.36 2.38 -17.21
C PRO A 11 -1.40 3.58 -17.08
N VAL A 12 -0.96 4.12 -18.21
CA VAL A 12 -0.05 5.27 -18.29
C VAL A 12 -0.82 6.57 -18.05
N LEU A 13 -0.34 7.33 -17.07
CA LEU A 13 -0.82 8.68 -16.75
C LEU A 13 -0.12 9.75 -17.58
N LEU A 14 1.21 9.69 -17.63
CA LEU A 14 2.03 10.70 -18.29
C LEU A 14 3.37 10.09 -18.74
N GLU A 15 3.82 10.46 -19.94
CA GLU A 15 5.14 10.12 -20.45
C GLU A 15 6.00 11.38 -20.50
N LEU A 16 7.10 11.37 -19.76
CA LEU A 16 8.11 12.42 -19.73
C LEU A 16 9.42 11.88 -20.30
N GLY A 17 9.47 11.73 -21.63
CA GLY A 17 10.62 11.14 -22.33
C GLY A 17 10.86 9.70 -21.87
N PRO A 18 12.00 9.38 -21.22
CA PRO A 18 12.30 8.02 -20.76
C PRO A 18 11.54 7.60 -19.49
N ILE A 19 10.82 8.53 -18.84
CA ILE A 19 10.11 8.26 -17.58
C ILE A 19 8.61 8.15 -17.86
N THR A 20 8.06 6.97 -17.61
CA THR A 20 6.62 6.72 -17.67
C THR A 20 6.04 6.76 -16.26
N ILE A 21 5.05 7.63 -16.04
CA ILE A 21 4.29 7.72 -14.80
C ILE A 21 2.99 6.94 -14.98
N TYR A 22 2.71 6.03 -14.05
CA TYR A 22 1.52 5.19 -14.06
C TYR A 22 0.47 5.71 -13.07
N TRP A 23 -0.81 5.56 -13.42
CA TRP A 23 -1.92 5.84 -12.50
C TRP A 23 -1.81 5.07 -11.19
N TYR A 24 -1.37 3.82 -11.26
CA TYR A 24 -1.16 2.98 -10.09
C TYR A 24 -0.17 3.60 -9.10
N GLY A 25 0.94 4.15 -9.59
CA GLY A 25 1.93 4.83 -8.77
C GLY A 25 1.37 6.10 -8.11
N LEU A 26 0.55 6.87 -8.83
CA LEU A 26 -0.13 8.04 -8.28
C LEU A 26 -1.07 7.64 -7.13
N PHE A 27 -1.96 6.66 -7.35
CA PHE A 27 -2.89 6.21 -6.31
C PHE A 27 -2.19 5.55 -5.13
N PHE A 28 -1.05 4.90 -5.35
CA PHE A 28 -0.21 4.38 -4.27
C PHE A 28 0.29 5.52 -3.37
N VAL A 29 0.90 6.56 -3.95
CA VAL A 29 1.41 7.72 -3.20
C VAL A 29 0.26 8.45 -2.49
N LEU A 30 -0.88 8.64 -3.16
CA LEU A 30 -2.07 9.24 -2.56
C LEU A 30 -2.59 8.40 -1.39
N GLY A 31 -2.62 7.07 -1.51
CA GLY A 31 -3.02 6.17 -0.45
C GLY A 31 -2.13 6.29 0.78
N VAL A 32 -0.80 6.36 0.59
CA VAL A 32 0.17 6.58 1.67
C VAL A 32 -0.01 7.97 2.31
N LEU A 33 -0.20 9.01 1.50
CA LEU A 33 -0.38 10.38 1.98
C LEU A 33 -1.66 10.53 2.80
N VAL A 34 -2.80 10.01 2.30
CA VAL A 34 -4.06 10.03 3.04
C VAL A 34 -3.95 9.19 4.31
N GLY A 35 -3.30 8.02 4.22
CA GLY A 35 -3.01 7.19 5.39
C GLY A 35 -2.20 7.92 6.46
N TYR A 36 -1.16 8.67 6.05
CA TYR A 36 -0.37 9.53 6.93
C TYR A 36 -1.24 10.57 7.62
N LEU A 37 -2.01 11.36 6.85
CA LEU A 37 -2.82 12.44 7.39
C LEU A 37 -3.87 11.94 8.40
N ILE A 38 -4.55 10.85 8.07
CA ILE A 38 -5.60 10.26 8.92
C ILE A 38 -5.00 9.64 10.18
N ALA A 39 -3.96 8.82 10.06
CA ALA A 39 -3.32 8.23 11.23
C ALA A 39 -2.70 9.30 12.14
N ARG A 40 -2.11 10.36 11.56
CA ARG A 40 -1.56 11.48 12.32
C ARG A 40 -2.62 12.23 13.08
N HIS A 41 -3.79 12.44 12.47
CA HIS A 41 -4.93 13.07 13.12
C HIS A 41 -5.39 12.29 14.35
N PHE A 42 -5.58 10.97 14.22
CA PHE A 42 -5.97 10.12 15.36
C PHE A 42 -4.87 10.02 16.41
N TRP A 43 -3.61 9.96 15.99
CA TRP A 43 -2.46 9.99 16.89
C TRP A 43 -2.46 11.24 17.77
N LEU A 44 -2.56 12.44 17.17
CA LEU A 44 -2.57 13.70 17.91
C LEU A 44 -3.81 13.82 18.81
N LYS A 45 -4.99 13.37 18.34
CA LYS A 45 -6.21 13.33 19.16
C LYS A 45 -6.09 12.46 20.41
N SER A 46 -5.22 11.45 20.39
CA SER A 46 -4.94 10.61 21.56
C SER A 46 -3.99 11.25 22.59
N GLY A 47 -3.65 12.54 22.43
CA GLY A 47 -2.80 13.29 23.35
C GLY A 47 -1.31 13.03 23.18
N ARG A 48 -0.90 12.40 22.08
CA ARG A 48 0.49 12.01 21.82
C ARG A 48 1.26 13.13 21.12
N PRO A 49 2.57 13.28 21.38
CA PRO A 49 3.41 14.26 20.68
C PRO A 49 3.56 13.89 19.20
N ALA A 50 3.73 14.90 18.33
CA ALA A 50 3.80 14.69 16.88
C ALA A 50 5.09 13.97 16.42
N GLN A 51 6.25 14.30 17.00
CA GLN A 51 7.55 13.84 16.50
C GLN A 51 7.71 12.31 16.45
N PRO A 52 7.29 11.51 17.47
CA PRO A 52 7.40 10.07 17.39
C PRO A 52 6.52 9.44 16.31
N PHE A 53 5.41 10.10 15.95
CA PHE A 53 4.54 9.61 14.88
C PHE A 53 5.26 9.58 13.53
N ASP A 54 5.94 10.68 13.18
CA ASP A 54 6.62 10.76 11.88
C ASP A 54 7.74 9.70 11.76
N THR A 55 8.40 9.40 12.88
CA THR A 55 9.41 8.33 12.96
C THR A 55 8.77 6.94 12.80
N LEU A 56 7.70 6.67 13.55
CA LEU A 56 6.95 5.41 13.44
C LEU A 56 6.40 5.21 12.02
N PHE A 57 5.82 6.24 11.43
CA PHE A 57 5.24 6.19 10.10
C PHE A 57 6.29 5.87 9.03
N LEU A 58 7.47 6.48 9.13
CA LEU A 58 8.58 6.15 8.23
C LEU A 58 8.96 4.67 8.31
N TRP A 59 9.07 4.13 9.52
CA TRP A 59 9.33 2.69 9.70
C TRP A 59 8.21 1.82 9.15
N LEU A 60 6.95 2.21 9.32
CA LEU A 60 5.81 1.49 8.75
C LEU A 60 5.86 1.44 7.22
N VAL A 61 6.23 2.53 6.55
CA VAL A 61 6.39 2.57 5.09
C VAL A 61 7.55 1.66 4.65
N ILE A 62 8.71 1.78 5.29
CA ILE A 62 9.91 0.99 4.92
C ILE A 62 9.64 -0.50 5.08
N PHE A 63 9.19 -0.93 6.26
CA PHE A 63 8.94 -2.35 6.52
C PHE A 63 7.68 -2.86 5.82
N GLY A 64 6.71 -2.00 5.53
CA GLY A 64 5.59 -2.34 4.66
C GLY A 64 6.07 -2.68 3.25
N LEU A 65 6.91 -1.84 2.64
CA LEU A 65 7.49 -2.12 1.32
C LEU A 65 8.36 -3.38 1.32
N LEU A 66 9.22 -3.54 2.33
CA LEU A 66 10.05 -4.73 2.48
C LEU A 66 9.19 -5.99 2.65
N GLY A 67 8.21 -5.96 3.55
CA GLY A 67 7.31 -7.08 3.78
C GLY A 67 6.52 -7.43 2.54
N ALA A 68 5.99 -6.42 1.83
CA ALA A 68 5.26 -6.61 0.58
C ALA A 68 6.10 -7.34 -0.46
N ARG A 69 7.37 -6.96 -0.61
CA ARG A 69 8.30 -7.61 -1.54
C ARG A 69 8.68 -9.02 -1.10
N LEU A 70 8.98 -9.22 0.18
CA LEU A 70 9.40 -10.53 0.70
C LEU A 70 8.27 -11.55 0.56
N VAL A 71 7.03 -11.18 0.86
CA VAL A 71 5.89 -12.11 0.69
C VAL A 71 5.65 -12.41 -0.79
N ASP A 72 5.74 -11.42 -1.67
CA ASP A 72 5.67 -11.64 -3.12
C ASP A 72 6.70 -12.69 -3.58
N VAL A 73 7.97 -12.47 -3.22
CA VAL A 73 9.09 -13.35 -3.58
C VAL A 73 8.96 -14.76 -2.99
N PHE A 74 8.66 -14.89 -1.69
CA PHE A 74 8.73 -16.18 -1.01
C PHE A 74 7.44 -16.99 -1.10
N ILE A 75 6.28 -16.34 -1.25
CA ILE A 75 4.98 -17.00 -1.19
C ILE A 75 4.35 -17.13 -2.57
N PHE A 76 4.45 -16.10 -3.41
CA PHE A 76 3.75 -16.05 -4.70
C PHE A 76 4.65 -16.43 -5.89
N GLU A 77 5.89 -15.95 -5.93
CA GLU A 77 6.77 -16.04 -7.11
C GLU A 77 8.10 -16.78 -6.84
N LEU A 78 8.11 -17.68 -5.86
CA LEU A 78 9.32 -18.33 -5.38
C LEU A 78 10.09 -19.06 -6.49
N ASP A 79 9.39 -19.75 -7.39
CA ASP A 79 10.02 -20.53 -8.45
C ASP A 79 10.67 -19.65 -9.53
N TYR A 80 10.13 -18.44 -9.75
CA TYR A 80 10.75 -17.43 -10.60
C TYR A 80 12.02 -16.88 -9.95
N PHE A 81 11.95 -16.46 -8.69
CA PHE A 81 13.06 -15.78 -8.02
C PHE A 81 14.23 -16.70 -7.65
N LYS A 82 14.01 -18.00 -7.44
CA LYS A 82 15.10 -18.98 -7.25
C LYS A 82 16.14 -18.94 -8.36
N ASN A 83 15.71 -18.69 -9.59
CA ASN A 83 16.59 -18.61 -10.77
C ASN A 83 17.00 -17.18 -11.11
N ASN A 84 16.39 -16.16 -10.48
CA ASN A 84 16.55 -14.74 -10.80
C ASN A 84 16.73 -13.90 -9.52
N LEU A 85 17.68 -14.28 -8.66
CA LEU A 85 17.90 -13.63 -7.36
C LEU A 85 18.18 -12.12 -7.47
N GLY A 86 18.78 -11.67 -8.58
CA GLY A 86 19.02 -10.25 -8.84
C GLY A 86 17.75 -9.42 -9.01
N ASP A 87 16.62 -10.07 -9.33
CA ASP A 87 15.35 -9.38 -9.57
C ASP A 87 14.61 -9.07 -8.27
N ILE A 88 15.00 -9.67 -7.14
CA ILE A 88 14.38 -9.44 -5.83
C ILE A 88 14.38 -7.95 -5.47
N TYR A 89 15.43 -7.20 -5.81
CA TYR A 89 15.55 -5.77 -5.49
C TYR A 89 14.84 -4.87 -6.50
N LYS A 90 14.40 -5.40 -7.64
CA LYS A 90 13.79 -4.64 -8.74
C LYS A 90 12.32 -4.33 -8.46
N ILE A 91 12.06 -3.62 -7.37
CA ILE A 91 10.69 -3.24 -6.96
C ILE A 91 9.96 -2.37 -7.99
N TRP A 92 10.70 -1.71 -8.89
CA TRP A 92 10.14 -0.94 -10.01
C TRP A 92 9.55 -1.81 -11.11
N GLN A 93 9.82 -3.12 -11.12
CA GLN A 93 9.19 -4.09 -12.02
C GLN A 93 7.86 -4.62 -11.47
N GLY A 94 7.39 -4.11 -10.33
CA GLY A 94 6.18 -4.60 -9.65
C GLY A 94 6.48 -5.73 -8.67
N GLY A 95 5.47 -6.54 -8.37
CA GLY A 95 5.58 -7.66 -7.41
C GLY A 95 5.64 -7.20 -5.96
N LEU A 96 4.55 -6.58 -5.50
CA LEU A 96 4.38 -6.15 -4.11
C LEU A 96 3.06 -6.70 -3.58
N SER A 97 3.15 -7.61 -2.60
CA SER A 97 1.97 -8.21 -1.99
C SER A 97 1.41 -7.35 -0.85
N ILE A 98 0.11 -7.05 -0.89
CA ILE A 98 -0.54 -6.32 0.21
C ILE A 98 -0.47 -7.08 1.54
N HIS A 99 -0.54 -8.41 1.51
CA HIS A 99 -0.43 -9.25 2.69
C HIS A 99 0.91 -9.05 3.39
N GLY A 100 1.99 -8.98 2.60
CA GLY A 100 3.32 -8.67 3.10
C GLY A 100 3.44 -7.26 3.64
N GLY A 101 2.79 -6.28 3.00
CA GLY A 101 2.75 -4.91 3.48
C GLY A 101 2.08 -4.78 4.86
N LEU A 102 0.94 -5.45 5.04
CA LEU A 102 0.23 -5.49 6.31
C LEU A 102 1.03 -6.22 7.40
N LEU A 103 1.66 -7.35 7.05
CA LEU A 103 2.51 -8.10 7.98
C LEU A 103 3.73 -7.28 8.42
N GLY A 104 4.41 -6.63 7.46
CA GLY A 104 5.55 -5.75 7.71
C GLY A 104 5.18 -4.59 8.64
N GLY A 105 4.08 -3.91 8.35
CA GLY A 105 3.56 -2.84 9.21
C GLY A 105 3.17 -3.33 10.60
N PHE A 106 2.50 -4.48 10.70
CA PHE A 106 2.12 -5.08 11.97
C PHE A 106 3.33 -5.42 12.85
N MET A 107 4.40 -5.97 12.27
CA MET A 107 5.65 -6.24 13.00
C MET A 107 6.27 -4.96 13.57
N VAL A 108 6.25 -3.85 12.80
CA VAL A 108 6.72 -2.54 13.29
C VAL A 108 5.86 -2.03 14.44
N LEU A 109 4.52 -2.16 14.36
CA LEU A 109 3.64 -1.76 15.46
C LEU A 109 3.92 -2.57 16.74
N CYS A 110 4.10 -3.89 16.61
CA CYS A 110 4.48 -4.75 17.74
C CYS A 110 5.82 -4.34 18.36
N TRP A 111 6.83 -4.10 17.52
CA TRP A 111 8.14 -3.63 17.96
C TRP A 111 8.06 -2.27 18.65
N TRP A 112 7.34 -1.32 18.05
CA TRP A 112 7.16 0.02 18.60
C TRP A 112 6.44 -0.02 19.95
N ALA A 113 5.35 -0.79 20.03
CA ALA A 113 4.58 -0.97 21.26
C ALA A 113 5.46 -1.48 22.40
N LYS A 114 6.27 -2.52 22.14
CA LYS A 114 7.20 -3.06 23.13
C LYS A 114 8.28 -2.05 23.52
N LYS A 115 8.87 -1.36 22.55
CA LYS A 115 10.00 -0.43 22.78
C LYS A 115 9.57 0.82 23.58
N HIS A 116 8.37 1.33 23.35
CA HIS A 116 7.88 2.57 23.97
C HIS A 116 6.85 2.33 25.08
N GLN A 117 6.68 1.06 25.53
CA GLN A 117 5.68 0.67 26.54
C GLN A 117 4.25 1.12 26.19
N ASP A 118 3.94 1.08 24.89
CA ASP A 118 2.67 1.53 24.34
C ASP A 118 1.69 0.36 24.20
N LYS A 119 0.40 0.66 24.12
CA LYS A 119 -0.64 -0.35 23.93
C LYS A 119 -0.80 -0.65 22.45
N LEU A 120 -0.44 -1.86 22.02
CA LEU A 120 -0.57 -2.30 20.63
C LEU A 120 -1.99 -2.11 20.08
N LEU A 121 -3.02 -2.45 20.85
CA LEU A 121 -4.42 -2.25 20.43
C LEU A 121 -4.73 -0.78 20.13
N GLY A 122 -4.23 0.15 20.96
CA GLY A 122 -4.42 1.59 20.71
C GLY A 122 -3.70 2.07 19.46
N LEU A 123 -2.53 1.50 19.13
CA LEU A 123 -1.87 1.77 17.85
C LEU A 123 -2.69 1.23 16.68
N LEU A 124 -3.20 0.00 16.79
CA LEU A 124 -4.03 -0.59 15.75
C LEU A 124 -5.30 0.24 15.51
N ASP A 125 -5.95 0.74 16.56
CA ASP A 125 -7.11 1.63 16.44
C ASP A 125 -6.78 2.93 15.69
N ILE A 126 -5.59 3.49 15.92
CA ILE A 126 -5.11 4.71 15.22
C ILE A 126 -4.89 4.43 13.72
N PHE A 127 -4.29 3.28 13.38
CA PHE A 127 -3.87 2.97 12.00
C PHE A 127 -4.95 2.26 11.18
N ALA A 128 -5.93 1.61 11.78
CA ALA A 128 -6.98 0.87 11.06
C ALA A 128 -7.73 1.73 10.03
N PRO A 129 -8.19 2.97 10.33
CA PRO A 129 -8.84 3.82 9.33
C PRO A 129 -7.92 4.19 8.17
N ALA A 130 -6.63 4.42 8.45
CA ALA A 130 -5.63 4.74 7.43
C ALA A 130 -5.42 3.58 6.45
N VAL A 131 -5.38 2.34 6.94
CA VAL A 131 -5.24 1.14 6.12
C VAL A 131 -6.45 0.95 5.20
N VAL A 132 -7.67 1.08 5.74
CA VAL A 132 -8.91 0.93 4.96
C VAL A 132 -9.00 1.98 3.85
N LEU A 133 -8.70 3.24 4.17
CA LEU A 133 -8.71 4.32 3.17
C LEU A 133 -7.61 4.14 2.12
N GLY A 134 -6.40 3.75 2.54
CA GLY A 134 -5.32 3.44 1.60
C GLY A 134 -5.69 2.33 0.63
N GLN A 135 -6.36 1.27 1.11
CA GLN A 135 -6.88 0.20 0.26
C GLN A 135 -7.95 0.71 -0.70
N ALA A 136 -8.92 1.49 -0.22
CA ALA A 136 -9.98 2.04 -1.06
C ALA A 136 -9.42 2.93 -2.18
N ILE A 137 -8.41 3.76 -1.88
CA ILE A 137 -7.71 4.58 -2.88
C ILE A 137 -6.96 3.71 -3.88
N GLY A 138 -6.26 2.67 -3.40
CA GLY A 138 -5.53 1.72 -4.25
C GLY A 138 -6.41 1.01 -5.29
N ARG A 139 -7.70 0.79 -5.00
CA ARG A 139 -8.65 0.17 -5.95
C ARG A 139 -8.84 0.98 -7.23
N TRP A 140 -8.65 2.30 -7.17
CA TRP A 140 -8.63 3.13 -8.37
C TRP A 140 -7.43 2.81 -9.26
N GLY A 141 -6.27 2.48 -8.66
CA GLY A 141 -5.12 1.95 -9.40
C GLY A 141 -5.48 0.68 -10.17
N ASN A 142 -6.19 -0.27 -9.54
CA ASN A 142 -6.64 -1.48 -10.22
C ASN A 142 -7.60 -1.18 -11.39
N TYR A 143 -8.48 -0.20 -11.22
CA TYR A 143 -9.37 0.25 -12.30
C TYR A 143 -8.58 0.76 -13.52
N PHE A 144 -7.60 1.66 -13.33
CA PHE A 144 -6.80 2.16 -14.45
C PHE A 144 -5.87 1.10 -15.05
N ASN A 145 -5.39 0.17 -14.23
CA ASN A 145 -4.54 -0.94 -14.68
C ASN A 145 -5.34 -2.09 -15.30
N GLN A 146 -6.67 -2.02 -15.28
CA GLN A 146 -7.58 -3.05 -15.82
C GLN A 146 -7.29 -4.43 -15.21
N GLU A 147 -7.31 -4.50 -13.87
CA GLU A 147 -7.05 -5.74 -13.11
C GLU A 147 -8.02 -5.93 -11.94
N ILE A 148 -8.08 -7.15 -11.40
CA ILE A 148 -8.93 -7.53 -10.25
C ILE A 148 -10.42 -7.24 -10.52
N PHE A 149 -10.92 -7.73 -11.65
CA PHE A 149 -12.32 -7.63 -12.01
C PHE A 149 -13.21 -8.51 -11.13
N GLY A 150 -14.48 -8.11 -11.02
CA GLY A 150 -15.53 -8.96 -10.48
C GLY A 150 -15.89 -10.11 -11.41
N GLN A 151 -16.90 -10.88 -11.02
CA GLN A 151 -17.44 -11.93 -11.88
C GLN A 151 -18.22 -11.32 -13.06
N PRO A 152 -18.21 -11.97 -14.23
CA PRO A 152 -19.07 -11.60 -15.35
C PRO A 152 -20.53 -11.51 -14.89
N THR A 153 -21.21 -10.43 -15.29
CA THR A 153 -22.59 -10.18 -14.89
C THR A 153 -23.38 -9.59 -16.05
N ASN A 154 -24.69 -9.85 -16.05
CA ASN A 154 -25.64 -9.24 -16.99
C ASN A 154 -26.29 -7.97 -16.41
N LEU A 155 -25.79 -7.50 -15.27
CA LEU A 155 -26.27 -6.29 -14.60
C LEU A 155 -25.73 -5.04 -15.32
N PRO A 156 -26.45 -3.91 -15.26
CA PRO A 156 -26.10 -2.71 -16.03
C PRO A 156 -24.92 -1.90 -15.45
N TRP A 157 -24.17 -2.44 -14.48
CA TRP A 157 -23.00 -1.81 -13.87
C TRP A 157 -21.76 -2.68 -14.07
#